data_AF-A0A8J4W3J6-F1
#
_entry.id   AF-A0A8J4W3J6-F1
#
_cell.length_a   1.000
_cell.length_b   1.000
_cell.length_c   1.000
_cell.angle_alpha   90.00
_cell.angle_beta   90.00
_cell.angle_gamma   90.00
#
_symmetry.space_group_name_H-M   'P 1'
#
loop_
_entity.id
_entity.type
_entity.pdbx_description
1 polymer ?
#
loop_
_entity_poly.entity_id
_entity_poly.type
_entity_poly.pdbx_seq_one_letter_code
_entity_poly.pdbx_strand_id
1 'polypeptide(L)'
;MKKAISVSVLVLVLVLLCSVCELGHCLERSSVIKMRLGGIHDCKGSQNSAEIDSLARFAVQEHNKKANSLLEFARVLKAKEQVVAGTMYHLTLEVIDAGKKKIYEAKVWVKPWMNFKELQEFKHAHDDPSFSQSDLGAERGH
;
A
#
# COMPACT_ATOMS: atom_id res chain seq x y z
N MET A 1 20.87 42.54 -39.68
CA MET A 1 21.05 41.26 -40.42
C MET A 1 20.49 40.14 -39.56
N LYS A 2 19.32 39.58 -39.91
CA LYS A 2 18.61 38.60 -39.07
C LYS A 2 19.11 37.21 -39.47
N LYS A 3 19.86 36.52 -38.60
CA LYS A 3 20.35 35.16 -38.89
C LYS A 3 19.18 34.19 -38.84
N ALA A 4 18.76 33.66 -39.98
CA ALA A 4 17.75 32.60 -40.05
C ALA A 4 18.37 31.31 -39.53
N ILE A 5 17.82 30.77 -38.44
CA ILE A 5 18.22 29.48 -37.89
C ILE A 5 17.54 28.40 -38.74
N SER A 6 18.33 27.57 -39.42
CA SER A 6 17.81 26.51 -40.29
C SER A 6 17.02 25.48 -39.47
N VAL A 7 15.89 25.02 -40.01
CA VAL A 7 15.02 23.99 -39.39
C VAL A 7 15.81 22.74 -39.03
N SER A 8 16.84 22.39 -39.81
CA SER A 8 17.73 21.26 -39.53
C SER A 8 18.50 21.43 -38.22
N VAL A 9 18.85 22.66 -37.83
CA VAL A 9 19.53 22.97 -36.55
C VAL A 9 18.57 22.79 -35.38
N LEU A 10 17.31 23.20 -35.54
CA LEU A 10 16.29 23.03 -34.51
C LEU A 10 15.99 21.55 -34.25
N VAL A 11 15.90 20.75 -35.32
CA VAL A 11 15.69 19.29 -35.23
C VAL A 11 16.89 18.61 -34.56
N LEU A 12 18.12 19.02 -34.88
CA LEU A 12 19.33 18.46 -34.27
C LEU A 12 19.39 18.73 -32.75
N VAL A 13 19.01 19.93 -32.32
CA VAL A 13 18.97 20.30 -30.90
C VAL A 13 17.91 19.48 -30.15
N LEU A 14 16.73 19.26 -30.73
CA LEU A 14 15.69 18.44 -30.13
C LEU A 14 16.11 16.97 -29.98
N VAL A 15 16.79 16.40 -30.98
CA VAL A 15 17.30 15.02 -30.92
C VAL A 15 18.41 14.89 -29.89
N LEU A 16 19.29 15.89 -29.78
CA LEU A 16 20.33 15.93 -28.75
C LEU A 16 19.70 16.02 -27.35
N LEU A 17 18.70 16.87 -27.13
CA LEU A 17 17.96 16.97 -25.87
C LEU A 17 17.25 15.66 -25.48
N CYS A 18 16.63 14.98 -26.45
CA CYS A 18 16.05 13.64 -26.24
C CYS A 18 17.11 12.59 -25.91
N SER A 19 18.31 12.69 -26.48
CA SER A 19 19.39 11.72 -26.23
C SER A 19 20.05 11.92 -24.86
N VAL A 20 19.96 13.12 -24.26
CA VAL A 20 20.42 13.33 -22.87
C VAL A 20 19.48 12.65 -21.86
N CYS A 21 18.21 12.43 -22.20
CA CYS A 21 17.26 11.71 -21.34
C CYS A 21 17.61 10.23 -21.17
N GLU A 22 18.28 9.62 -22.16
CA GLU A 22 18.56 8.18 -22.16
C GLU A 22 19.90 7.82 -21.48
N LEU A 23 20.76 8.78 -21.15
CA LEU A 23 22.04 8.54 -20.45
C LEU A 23 22.22 9.34 -19.14
N GLY A 24 21.23 10.13 -18.73
CA GLY A 24 21.20 10.82 -17.44
C GLY A 24 20.60 9.97 -16.33
N HIS A 25 21.42 9.20 -15.60
CA HIS A 25 20.98 8.50 -14.40
C HIS A 25 20.86 9.43 -13.17
N CYS A 26 19.92 9.06 -12.28
CA CYS A 26 19.83 9.33 -10.83
C CYS A 26 18.83 10.41 -10.36
N LEU A 27 17.57 10.01 -10.20
CA LEU A 27 16.75 10.09 -8.96
C LEU A 27 15.33 9.67 -9.39
N GLU A 28 14.73 8.57 -8.99
CA GLU A 28 14.69 7.88 -7.72
C GLU A 28 14.73 6.37 -8.00
N ARG A 29 15.12 5.57 -7.02
CA ARG A 29 14.88 4.13 -7.02
C ARG A 29 13.36 3.90 -6.94
N SER A 30 12.60 4.29 -7.95
CA SER A 30 11.31 3.66 -8.21
C SER A 30 11.66 2.24 -8.55
N SER A 31 11.59 1.40 -7.53
CA SER A 31 11.21 0.03 -7.72
C SER A 31 9.96 0.06 -8.59
N VAL A 32 10.15 -0.01 -9.91
CA VAL A 32 9.16 -0.55 -10.83
C VAL A 32 9.10 -2.03 -10.42
N ILE A 33 8.49 -2.27 -9.26
CA ILE A 33 8.00 -3.57 -8.86
C ILE A 33 7.11 -3.92 -10.03
N LYS A 34 7.50 -4.97 -10.76
CA LYS A 34 6.74 -5.53 -11.86
C LYS A 34 5.39 -5.96 -11.29
N MET A 35 4.44 -5.03 -11.26
CA MET A 35 3.10 -5.21 -10.72
C MET A 35 2.34 -6.12 -11.68
N ARG A 36 2.21 -7.40 -11.32
CA ARG A 36 1.29 -8.30 -12.00
C ARG A 36 -0.12 -7.92 -11.55
N LEU A 37 -0.97 -7.60 -12.52
CA LEU A 37 -2.39 -7.35 -12.29
C LEU A 37 -3.03 -8.65 -11.79
N GLY A 38 -3.73 -8.59 -10.66
CA GLY A 38 -4.41 -9.74 -10.06
C GLY A 38 -3.46 -10.62 -9.23
N GLY A 39 -3.83 -10.83 -7.96
CA GLY A 39 -3.09 -11.61 -6.98
C GLY A 39 -2.68 -10.77 -5.76
N ILE A 40 -2.95 -11.30 -4.57
CA ILE A 40 -2.40 -10.75 -3.32
C ILE A 40 -0.99 -11.32 -3.17
N HIS A 41 0.00 -10.45 -3.05
CA HIS A 41 1.41 -10.83 -2.90
C HIS A 41 1.94 -10.28 -1.58
N ASP A 42 2.80 -11.02 -0.89
CA ASP A 42 3.54 -10.45 0.25
C ASP A 42 4.46 -9.33 -0.24
N CYS A 43 4.56 -8.24 0.52
CA CYS A 43 5.44 -7.13 0.18
C CYS A 43 6.90 -7.64 0.19
N LYS A 44 7.51 -7.81 -0.99
CA LYS A 44 8.90 -8.28 -1.15
C LYS A 44 9.84 -7.15 -0.77
N GLY A 45 10.24 -7.16 0.49
CA GLY A 45 11.08 -6.16 1.12
C GLY A 45 10.49 -5.92 2.49
N SER A 46 11.25 -6.28 3.53
CA SER A 46 10.93 -6.18 4.96
C SER A 46 9.55 -5.58 5.25
N GLN A 47 8.71 -6.31 5.98
CA GLN A 47 7.41 -5.82 6.48
C GLN A 47 7.53 -4.51 7.32
N ASN A 48 8.75 -4.05 7.55
CA ASN A 48 9.18 -2.79 8.16
C ASN A 48 9.83 -1.81 7.16
N SER A 49 9.42 -1.77 5.88
CA SER A 49 9.86 -0.70 4.98
C SER A 49 9.27 0.64 5.46
N ALA A 50 10.00 1.75 5.27
CA ALA A 50 9.53 3.08 5.69
C ALA A 50 8.18 3.45 5.06
N GLU A 51 7.91 2.98 3.84
CA GLU A 51 6.63 3.17 3.16
C GLU A 51 5.50 2.43 3.88
N ILE A 52 5.68 1.14 4.18
CA ILE A 52 4.67 0.31 4.85
C ILE A 52 4.40 0.83 6.28
N ASP A 53 5.42 1.26 7.01
CA ASP A 53 5.27 1.90 8.32
C ASP A 53 4.46 3.21 8.21
N SER A 54 4.75 4.04 7.20
CA SER A 54 3.98 5.28 6.96
C SER A 54 2.51 5.02 6.65
N LEU A 55 2.21 3.95 5.89
CA LEU A 55 0.83 3.54 5.58
C LEU A 55 0.12 2.99 6.81
N ALA A 56 0.82 2.25 7.66
CA ALA A 56 0.28 1.77 8.93
C ALA A 56 -0.07 2.91 9.89
N ARG A 57 0.83 3.90 10.05
CA ARG A 57 0.56 5.11 10.85
C ARG A 57 -0.62 5.89 10.30
N PHE A 58 -0.68 6.06 8.99
CA PHE A 58 -1.82 6.70 8.32
C PHE A 58 -3.13 5.96 8.65
N ALA A 59 -3.16 4.63 8.57
CA ALA A 59 -4.36 3.85 8.87
C ALA A 59 -4.84 4.05 10.32
N VAL A 60 -3.93 4.00 11.29
CA VAL A 60 -4.26 4.22 12.71
C VAL A 60 -4.75 5.64 12.96
N GLN A 61 -4.07 6.64 12.40
CA GLN A 61 -4.46 8.05 12.54
C GLN A 61 -5.84 8.33 11.92
N GLU A 62 -6.10 7.82 10.73
CA GLU A 62 -7.37 8.02 10.03
C GLU A 62 -8.51 7.30 10.76
N HIS A 63 -8.27 6.11 11.32
CA HIS A 63 -9.24 5.44 12.18
C HIS A 63 -9.53 6.25 13.44
N ASN A 64 -8.50 6.70 14.17
CA ASN A 64 -8.65 7.51 15.38
C ASN A 64 -9.47 8.78 15.10
N LYS A 65 -9.21 9.45 13.98
CA LYS A 65 -9.97 10.63 13.54
C LYS A 65 -11.45 10.33 13.28
N LYS A 66 -11.76 9.22 12.60
CA LYS A 66 -13.14 8.86 12.23
C LYS A 66 -13.94 8.27 13.41
N ALA A 67 -13.30 7.47 14.24
CA ALA A 67 -13.94 6.73 15.33
C ALA A 67 -13.79 7.42 16.70
N ASN A 68 -13.13 8.58 16.76
CA ASN A 68 -12.77 9.27 18.01
C ASN A 68 -12.09 8.33 19.02
N SER A 69 -11.16 7.50 18.52
CA SER A 69 -10.40 6.53 19.30
C SER A 69 -8.96 7.01 19.51
N LEU A 70 -8.25 6.39 20.47
CA LEU A 70 -6.88 6.75 20.85
C LEU A 70 -5.95 5.54 20.72
N LEU A 71 -6.01 4.85 19.58
CA LEU A 71 -5.12 3.73 19.31
C LEU A 71 -3.71 4.22 19.02
N GLU A 72 -2.71 3.58 19.61
CA GLU A 72 -1.30 3.88 19.34
C GLU A 72 -0.71 2.81 18.43
N PHE A 73 -0.05 3.21 17.35
CA PHE A 73 0.64 2.29 16.45
C PHE A 73 1.90 1.71 17.12
N ALA A 74 2.01 0.38 17.19
CA ALA A 74 3.21 -0.27 17.72
C ALA A 74 4.13 -0.77 16.60
N ARG A 75 3.63 -1.66 15.71
CA ARG A 75 4.41 -2.22 14.60
C ARG A 75 3.51 -2.87 13.54
N VAL A 76 4.08 -3.10 12.36
CA VAL A 76 3.47 -3.94 11.32
C VAL A 76 3.85 -5.40 11.55
N LEU A 77 2.86 -6.28 11.55
CA LEU A 77 3.04 -7.73 11.72
C LEU A 77 3.03 -8.49 10.40
N LYS A 78 2.25 -8.00 9.41
CA LYS A 78 2.17 -8.53 8.04
C LYS A 78 1.80 -7.40 7.09
N ALA A 79 2.34 -7.45 5.88
CA ALA A 79 1.98 -6.53 4.80
C ALA A 79 1.87 -7.30 3.48
N LYS A 80 0.72 -7.15 2.83
CA LYS A 80 0.46 -7.69 1.51
C LYS A 80 0.01 -6.58 0.57
N GLU A 81 0.36 -6.74 -0.69
CA GLU A 81 0.03 -5.83 -1.76
C GLU A 81 -0.90 -6.52 -2.75
N GLN A 82 -1.89 -5.78 -3.23
CA GLN A 82 -2.76 -6.20 -4.31
C GLN A 82 -2.91 -5.06 -5.31
N VAL A 83 -2.55 -5.34 -6.56
CA VAL A 83 -2.70 -4.38 -7.66
C VAL A 83 -4.17 -4.34 -8.10
N VAL A 84 -4.75 -3.15 -8.07
CA VAL A 84 -6.14 -2.85 -8.46
C VAL A 84 -6.14 -1.63 -9.40
N ALA A 85 -7.14 -0.75 -9.35
CA ALA A 85 -7.03 0.61 -9.91
C ALA A 85 -6.13 1.50 -9.02
N GLY A 86 -4.90 1.05 -8.78
CA GLY A 86 -3.99 1.55 -7.75
C GLY A 86 -3.29 0.38 -7.05
N THR A 87 -2.83 0.63 -5.85
CA THR A 87 -2.25 -0.39 -4.98
C THR A 87 -3.07 -0.49 -3.70
N MET A 88 -3.62 -1.66 -3.41
CA MET A 88 -4.31 -1.97 -2.17
C MET A 88 -3.33 -2.67 -1.23
N TYR A 89 -3.03 -2.03 -0.11
CA TYR A 89 -2.19 -2.60 0.94
C TYR A 89 -3.07 -3.23 2.01
N HIS A 90 -2.91 -4.53 2.23
CA HIS A 90 -3.53 -5.28 3.32
C HIS A 90 -2.51 -5.42 4.43
N LEU A 91 -2.73 -4.71 5.53
CA LEU A 91 -1.79 -4.61 6.64
C LEU A 91 -2.39 -5.30 7.86
N THR A 92 -1.58 -6.11 8.55
CA THR A 92 -1.87 -6.59 9.90
C THR A 92 -0.99 -5.80 10.85
N LEU A 93 -1.60 -5.08 11.78
CA LEU A 93 -0.96 -4.11 12.66
C LEU A 93 -1.08 -4.57 14.11
N GLU A 94 -0.01 -4.40 14.88
CA GLU A 94 -0.08 -4.40 16.35
C GLU A 94 -0.28 -2.95 16.79
N VAL A 95 -1.33 -2.71 17.57
CA VAL A 95 -1.66 -1.40 18.16
C VAL A 95 -1.80 -1.54 19.67
N ILE A 96 -1.63 -0.44 20.39
CA ILE A 96 -1.87 -0.35 21.83
C ILE A 96 -3.19 0.41 22.03
N ASP A 97 -4.12 -0.22 22.73
CA ASP A 97 -5.40 0.35 23.12
C ASP A 97 -5.49 0.34 24.65
N ALA A 98 -5.47 1.52 25.26
CA ALA A 98 -5.44 1.69 26.72
C ALA A 98 -4.37 0.81 27.42
N GLY A 99 -3.16 0.78 26.85
CA GLY A 99 -2.02 0.01 27.38
C GLY A 99 -2.04 -1.49 27.04
N LYS A 100 -3.08 -1.99 26.35
CA LYS A 100 -3.16 -3.39 25.92
C LYS A 100 -2.84 -3.53 24.44
N LYS A 101 -1.96 -4.47 24.10
CA LYS A 101 -1.65 -4.80 22.71
C LYS A 101 -2.82 -5.55 22.08
N LYS A 102 -3.24 -5.09 20.90
CA LYS A 102 -4.29 -5.68 20.07
C LYS A 102 -3.83 -5.78 18.63
N ILE A 103 -4.35 -6.75 17.90
CA ILE A 103 -4.07 -6.92 16.48
C ILE A 103 -5.26 -6.38 15.67
N TYR A 104 -4.95 -5.62 14.62
CA TYR A 104 -5.93 -5.08 13.70
C TYR A 104 -5.54 -5.39 12.25
N GLU A 105 -6.54 -5.54 11.41
CA GLU A 105 -6.37 -5.58 9.96
C GLU A 105 -6.81 -4.25 9.37
N ALA A 106 -5.98 -3.69 8.51
CA ALA A 106 -6.24 -2.45 7.80
C ALA A 106 -6.07 -2.64 6.30
N LYS A 107 -6.93 -2.00 5.51
CA LYS A 107 -6.81 -1.91 4.05
C LYS A 107 -6.64 -0.46 3.64
N VAL A 108 -5.51 -0.16 3.02
CA VAL A 108 -5.17 1.19 2.55
C VAL A 108 -5.06 1.19 1.03
N TRP A 109 -5.85 2.03 0.37
CA TRP A 109 -5.84 2.15 -1.08
C TRP A 109 -5.06 3.39 -1.50
N VAL A 110 -4.03 3.19 -2.33
CA VAL A 110 -3.12 4.23 -2.80
C VAL A 110 -3.19 4.34 -4.33
N LYS A 111 -3.33 5.56 -4.85
CA LYS A 111 -3.18 5.88 -6.28
C LYS A 111 -2.17 7.02 -6.40
N PRO A 112 -0.88 6.73 -6.66
CA PRO A 112 0.18 7.74 -6.69
C PRO A 112 -0.09 8.84 -7.73
N TRP A 113 -0.63 8.47 -8.90
CA TRP A 113 -0.92 9.41 -9.99
C TRP A 113 -2.05 10.42 -9.70
N MET A 114 -2.81 10.23 -8.61
CA MET A 114 -3.84 11.17 -8.15
C MET A 114 -3.52 11.80 -6.79
N ASN A 115 -2.35 11.51 -6.21
CA ASN A 115 -2.05 11.81 -4.81
C ASN A 115 -3.16 11.32 -3.85
N PHE A 116 -3.77 10.19 -4.18
CA PHE A 116 -4.90 9.65 -3.43
C PHE A 116 -4.43 8.55 -2.47
N LYS A 117 -4.88 8.64 -1.22
CA LYS A 117 -4.63 7.67 -0.17
C LYS A 117 -5.87 7.61 0.72
N GLU A 118 -6.45 6.42 0.89
CA GLU A 118 -7.67 6.25 1.68
C GLU A 118 -7.65 4.96 2.49
N LEU A 119 -8.10 5.05 3.75
CA LEU A 119 -8.37 3.90 4.60
C LEU A 119 -9.74 3.31 4.24
N GLN A 120 -9.74 2.12 3.64
CA GLN A 120 -10.95 1.41 3.22
C GLN A 120 -11.56 0.60 4.35
N GLU A 121 -10.73 -0.10 5.12
CA GLU A 121 -11.17 -0.97 6.20
C GLU A 121 -10.19 -0.89 7.36
N PHE A 122 -10.72 -0.93 8.59
CA PHE A 122 -9.94 -1.05 9.82
C PHE A 122 -10.76 -1.85 10.83
N LYS A 123 -10.35 -3.08 11.11
CA LYS A 123 -11.09 -4.01 11.95
C LYS A 123 -10.19 -4.76 12.91
N HIS A 124 -10.72 -5.14 14.06
CA HIS A 124 -10.00 -5.96 15.02
C HIS A 124 -9.80 -7.38 14.44
N ALA A 125 -8.58 -7.90 14.52
CA ALA A 125 -8.31 -9.28 14.18
C ALA A 125 -8.69 -10.12 15.40
N HIS A 126 -9.94 -10.56 15.48
CA HIS A 126 -10.37 -11.44 16.57
C HIS A 126 -9.78 -12.84 16.35
N ASP A 127 -9.24 -13.47 17.39
CA ASP A 127 -8.74 -14.85 17.38
C ASP A 127 -9.89 -15.89 17.40
N ASP A 128 -10.98 -15.66 16.66
CA ASP A 128 -12.07 -16.62 16.60
C ASP A 128 -12.00 -17.43 15.30
N PRO A 129 -11.65 -18.73 15.36
CA PRO A 129 -11.95 -19.62 14.27
C PRO A 129 -13.47 -19.71 14.21
N SER A 130 -14.08 -19.06 13.22
CA SER A 130 -15.51 -19.17 12.95
C SER A 130 -15.84 -20.58 12.44
N PHE A 131 -15.75 -21.58 13.30
CA PHE A 131 -16.50 -22.81 13.16
C PHE A 131 -17.83 -22.62 13.89
N SER A 132 -18.71 -21.83 13.28
CA SER A 132 -20.15 -22.03 13.50
C SER A 132 -20.54 -23.30 12.74
N GLN A 133 -20.10 -24.46 13.23
CA GLN A 133 -20.59 -25.74 12.75
C GLN A 133 -21.63 -26.19 13.77
N SER A 134 -22.89 -26.00 13.38
CA SER A 134 -24.08 -26.29 14.17
C SER A 134 -24.04 -27.72 14.71
N ASP A 135 -23.93 -27.86 16.02
CA ASP A 135 -24.27 -29.07 16.77
C ASP A 135 -25.78 -29.31 16.65
N LEU A 136 -26.24 -30.06 15.63
CA LEU A 136 -27.52 -30.77 15.66
C LEU A 136 -27.44 -32.00 14.75
N GLY A 137 -27.35 -33.17 15.38
CA GLY A 137 -27.38 -34.46 14.69
C GLY A 137 -27.32 -35.64 15.65
N ALA A 138 -28.17 -35.63 16.68
CA ALA A 138 -28.43 -36.84 17.45
C ALA A 138 -29.25 -37.82 16.59
N GLU A 139 -28.63 -38.90 16.13
CA GLU A 139 -29.38 -40.09 15.71
C GLU A 139 -29.04 -41.24 16.67
N ARG A 140 -30.06 -41.68 17.41
CA ARG A 140 -30.05 -42.92 18.19
C ARG A 140 -30.35 -44.06 17.21
N GLY A 141 -29.38 -44.94 16.97
CA GLY A 141 -29.59 -46.23 16.33
C GLY A 141 -29.84 -47.31 17.38
N HIS A 142 -30.99 -47.97 17.27
CA HIS A 142 -31.34 -49.22 17.95
C HIS A 142 -30.55 -50.41 17.40
#